data_AF-A0A316DZ72-F1
#
_entry.id   AF-A0A316DZ72-F1
#
_cell.length_a   1.000
_cell.length_b   1.000
_cell.length_c   1.000
_cell.angle_alpha   90.00
_cell.angle_beta   90.00
_cell.angle_gamma   90.00
#
_symmetry.space_group_name_H-M   'P 1'
#
loop_
_entity.id
_entity.type
_entity.pdbx_description
1 polymer ?
#
loop_
_entity_poly.entity_id
_entity_poly.type
_entity_poly.pdbx_seq_one_letter_code
_entity_poly.pdbx_strand_id
1 'polypeptide(L)'
;MHKFLKIFLLIVGVISAVLWYMLPEKDMPVAEAAQSGAMNTMFMITYLLLGIAVVASLVFTLKNLFANPAGLKKTLFVLGGFILVVVISYVLASGTDISDEYMAMSDESTVKKIGMGLNVFFILTIVAIVAIILPGIKRMFSK
;
A
#
# COMPACT_ATOMS: atom_id res chain seq x y z
N MET A 1 9.32 -21.22 -15.20
CA MET A 1 8.42 -20.29 -15.94
C MET A 1 7.68 -21.10 -17.00
N HIS A 2 6.35 -21.18 -16.94
CA HIS A 2 5.59 -21.87 -17.96
C HIS A 2 5.83 -21.21 -19.32
N LYS A 3 6.00 -22.01 -20.38
CA LYS A 3 6.37 -21.53 -21.73
C LYS A 3 5.43 -20.42 -22.24
N PHE A 4 4.15 -20.49 -21.89
CA PHE A 4 3.13 -19.49 -22.25
C PHE A 4 3.39 -18.10 -21.65
N LEU A 5 3.84 -18.01 -20.40
CA LEU A 5 4.04 -16.71 -19.75
C LEU A 5 5.30 -16.03 -20.30
N LYS A 6 6.33 -16.82 -20.61
CA LYS A 6 7.57 -16.32 -21.23
C LYS A 6 7.29 -15.74 -22.63
N ILE A 7 6.50 -16.41 -23.44
CA ILE A 7 6.16 -15.91 -24.79
C ILE A 7 5.27 -14.67 -24.71
N PHE A 8 4.31 -14.62 -23.78
CA PHE A 8 3.49 -13.43 -23.54
C PHE A 8 4.33 -12.20 -23.17
N LEU A 9 5.23 -12.34 -22.18
CA LEU A 9 6.12 -11.25 -21.76
C LEU A 9 7.06 -10.80 -22.88
N LEU A 10 7.54 -11.73 -23.71
CA LEU A 10 8.36 -11.39 -24.88
C LEU A 10 7.57 -10.55 -25.88
N ILE A 11 6.33 -10.94 -26.20
CA ILE A 11 5.45 -10.19 -27.11
C ILE A 11 5.18 -8.78 -26.57
N VAL A 12 4.78 -8.68 -25.29
CA VAL A 12 4.53 -7.38 -24.66
C VAL A 12 5.79 -6.51 -24.66
N GLY A 13 6.96 -7.09 -24.36
CA GLY A 13 8.23 -6.37 -24.39
C GLY A 13 8.61 -5.86 -25.78
N VAL A 14 8.43 -6.67 -26.82
CA VAL A 14 8.69 -6.25 -28.22
C VAL A 14 7.73 -5.16 -28.66
N ILE A 15 6.43 -5.28 -28.35
CA ILE A 15 5.43 -4.25 -28.66
C ILE A 15 5.77 -2.93 -27.95
N SER A 16 6.10 -2.98 -26.67
CA SER A 16 6.50 -1.79 -25.91
C SER A 16 7.75 -1.13 -26.47
N ALA A 17 8.75 -1.92 -26.91
CA ALA A 17 9.96 -1.38 -27.54
C ALA A 17 9.65 -0.67 -28.86
N VAL A 18 8.79 -1.25 -29.70
CA VAL A 18 8.35 -0.60 -30.96
C VAL A 18 7.58 0.69 -30.67
N LEU A 19 6.64 0.66 -29.73
CA LEU A 19 5.87 1.85 -29.33
C LEU A 19 6.75 2.96 -28.76
N TRP A 20 7.86 2.60 -28.09
CA TRP A 20 8.80 3.57 -27.55
C TRP A 20 9.49 4.39 -28.65
N TYR A 21 9.81 3.78 -29.79
CA TYR A 21 10.32 4.49 -30.97
C TYR A 21 9.25 5.33 -31.69
N MET A 22 7.97 5.04 -31.46
CA MET A 22 6.83 5.77 -32.04
C MET A 22 6.33 6.91 -31.13
N LEU A 23 7.02 7.20 -30.01
CA LEU A 23 6.62 8.27 -29.11
C LEU A 23 6.77 9.66 -29.77
N PRO A 24 5.90 10.61 -29.41
CA PRO A 24 6.04 12.01 -29.82
C PRO A 24 7.39 12.61 -29.41
N GLU A 25 7.90 13.53 -30.23
CA GLU A 25 9.09 14.31 -29.91
C GLU A 25 8.86 15.20 -28.68
N LYS A 26 9.93 15.46 -27.92
CA LYS A 26 9.86 16.27 -26.67
C LYS A 26 9.37 17.70 -26.89
N ASP A 27 9.46 18.20 -28.12
CA ASP A 27 9.16 19.58 -28.50
C ASP A 27 7.68 19.75 -28.93
N MET A 28 6.91 18.65 -28.98
CA MET A 28 5.49 18.66 -29.36
C MET A 28 4.60 19.17 -28.20
N PRO A 29 3.55 19.96 -28.48
CA PRO A 29 2.61 20.38 -27.44
C PRO A 29 2.04 19.21 -26.64
N VAL A 30 1.99 19.34 -25.31
CA VAL A 30 1.57 18.26 -24.39
C VAL A 30 0.17 17.71 -24.73
N ALA A 31 -0.75 18.57 -25.15
CA ALA A 31 -2.11 18.16 -25.52
C ALA A 31 -2.14 17.22 -26.73
N GLU A 32 -1.27 17.44 -27.72
CA GLU A 32 -1.18 16.61 -28.92
C GLU A 32 -0.36 15.34 -28.66
N ALA A 33 0.73 15.47 -27.88
CA ALA A 33 1.54 14.33 -27.47
C ALA A 33 0.76 13.33 -26.61
N ALA A 34 -0.11 13.82 -25.72
CA ALA A 34 -0.98 12.99 -24.88
C ALA A 34 -2.02 12.21 -25.70
N GLN A 35 -2.41 12.72 -26.86
CA GLN A 35 -3.38 12.08 -27.75
C GLN A 35 -2.73 11.14 -28.77
N SER A 36 -1.40 11.02 -28.75
CA SER A 36 -0.66 10.07 -29.58
C SER A 36 -1.08 8.63 -29.29
N GLY A 37 -1.39 7.88 -30.35
CA GLY A 37 -1.75 6.48 -30.26
C GLY A 37 -0.67 5.63 -29.58
N ALA A 38 0.61 5.96 -29.78
CA ALA A 38 1.72 5.26 -29.15
C ALA A 38 1.72 5.46 -27.62
N MET A 39 1.52 6.69 -27.16
CA MET A 39 1.47 7.03 -25.74
C MET A 39 0.26 6.37 -25.05
N ASN A 40 -0.92 6.48 -25.65
CA ASN A 40 -2.14 5.85 -25.12
C ASN A 40 -1.98 4.32 -25.02
N THR A 41 -1.40 3.69 -26.04
CA THR A 41 -1.19 2.23 -26.05
C THR A 41 -0.18 1.81 -24.98
N MET A 42 0.87 2.59 -24.72
CA MET A 42 1.81 2.32 -23.61
C MET A 42 1.14 2.43 -22.24
N PHE A 43 0.24 3.39 -22.03
CA PHE A 43 -0.56 3.46 -20.81
C PHE A 43 -1.50 2.26 -20.67
N MET A 44 -2.16 1.84 -21.75
CA MET A 44 -2.98 0.63 -21.73
C MET A 44 -2.20 -0.62 -21.34
N ILE A 45 -0.99 -0.81 -21.89
CA ILE A 45 -0.10 -1.93 -21.51
C ILE A 45 0.27 -1.84 -20.02
N THR A 46 0.58 -0.64 -19.52
CA THR A 46 0.89 -0.41 -18.11
C THR A 46 -0.28 -0.79 -17.21
N TYR A 47 -1.49 -0.33 -17.52
CA TYR A 47 -2.68 -0.67 -16.76
C TYR A 47 -3.02 -2.15 -16.83
N LEU A 48 -2.83 -2.79 -18.00
CA LEU A 48 -3.01 -4.23 -18.15
C LEU A 48 -2.04 -5.02 -17.26
N LEU A 49 -0.74 -4.69 -17.31
CA LEU A 49 0.28 -5.35 -16.50
C LEU A 49 0.07 -5.10 -15.00
N LEU A 50 -0.30 -3.87 -14.63
CA LEU A 50 -0.68 -3.54 -13.25
C LEU A 50 -1.88 -4.37 -12.79
N GLY A 51 -2.93 -4.46 -13.62
CA GLY A 51 -4.10 -5.28 -13.34
C GLY A 51 -3.74 -6.76 -13.13
N ILE A 52 -2.90 -7.32 -14.01
CA ILE A 52 -2.41 -8.69 -13.86
C ILE A 52 -1.60 -8.85 -12.57
N ALA A 53 -0.72 -7.90 -12.25
CA ALA A 53 0.10 -7.95 -11.05
C ALA A 53 -0.75 -7.88 -9.77
N VAL A 54 -1.74 -6.98 -9.73
CA VAL A 54 -2.69 -6.87 -8.62
C VAL A 54 -3.50 -8.16 -8.46
N VAL A 55 -4.08 -8.69 -9.54
CA VAL A 55 -4.87 -9.93 -9.47
C VAL A 55 -3.99 -11.11 -9.06
N ALA A 56 -2.81 -11.28 -9.68
CA ALA A 56 -1.90 -12.36 -9.33
C ALA A 56 -1.44 -12.26 -7.87
N SER A 57 -0.98 -11.09 -7.43
CA SER A 57 -0.53 -10.88 -6.04
C SER A 57 -1.65 -11.16 -5.05
N LEU A 58 -2.88 -10.70 -5.29
CA LEU A 58 -4.03 -10.97 -4.43
C LEU A 58 -4.37 -12.47 -4.41
N VAL A 59 -4.51 -13.10 -5.57
CA VAL A 59 -4.86 -14.52 -5.66
C VAL A 59 -3.79 -15.40 -4.99
N PHE A 60 -2.51 -15.16 -5.27
CA PHE A 60 -1.42 -15.90 -4.65
C PHE A 60 -1.34 -15.64 -3.14
N THR A 61 -1.51 -14.40 -2.70
CA THR A 61 -1.49 -14.05 -1.28
C THR A 61 -2.63 -14.72 -0.54
N LEU A 62 -3.87 -14.61 -1.04
CA LEU A 62 -5.04 -15.23 -0.42
C LEU A 62 -4.93 -16.76 -0.45
N LYS A 63 -4.57 -17.35 -1.59
CA LYS A 63 -4.39 -18.81 -1.70
C LYS A 63 -3.35 -19.31 -0.70
N ASN A 64 -2.19 -18.67 -0.61
CA ASN A 64 -1.13 -19.07 0.31
C ASN A 64 -1.51 -18.82 1.77
N LEU A 65 -2.25 -17.74 2.04
CA LEU A 65 -2.76 -17.42 3.38
C LEU A 65 -3.74 -18.49 3.87
N PHE A 66 -4.73 -18.87 3.05
CA PHE A 66 -5.71 -19.89 3.42
C PHE A 66 -5.16 -21.31 3.37
N ALA A 67 -4.20 -21.61 2.51
CA ALA A 67 -3.54 -22.91 2.46
C ALA A 67 -2.62 -23.15 3.67
N ASN A 68 -2.20 -22.10 4.38
CA ASN A 68 -1.34 -22.20 5.55
C ASN A 68 -2.10 -21.81 6.83
N PRO A 69 -2.70 -22.77 7.56
CA PRO A 69 -3.48 -22.46 8.76
C PRO A 69 -2.65 -21.83 9.89
N ALA A 70 -1.34 -22.12 9.97
CA ALA A 70 -0.45 -21.49 10.93
C ALA A 70 -0.16 -20.03 10.57
N GLY A 71 0.12 -19.76 9.29
CA GLY A 71 0.29 -18.41 8.76
C GLY A 71 -0.97 -17.56 8.91
N LEU A 72 -2.14 -18.14 8.61
CA LEU A 72 -3.43 -17.48 8.79
C LEU A 72 -3.67 -17.05 10.23
N LYS A 73 -3.47 -17.93 11.21
CA LYS A 73 -3.62 -17.58 12.63
C LYS A 73 -2.71 -16.43 13.03
N LYS A 74 -1.45 -16.43 12.58
CA LYS A 74 -0.50 -15.35 12.87
C LYS A 74 -0.94 -14.03 12.25
N THR A 75 -1.36 -14.04 10.99
CA THR A 75 -1.89 -12.85 10.32
C THR A 75 -3.15 -12.33 11.03
N LEU A 76 -4.06 -13.22 11.44
CA LEU A 76 -5.28 -12.85 12.15
C LEU A 76 -4.97 -12.25 13.53
N PHE A 77 -3.96 -12.76 14.24
CA PHE A 77 -3.52 -12.20 15.51
C PHE A 77 -2.92 -10.80 15.35
N VAL A 78 -2.09 -10.59 14.32
CA VAL A 78 -1.54 -9.27 14.00
C VAL A 78 -2.65 -8.30 13.61
N LEU A 79 -3.59 -8.74 12.77
CA LEU A 79 -4.71 -7.91 12.33
C LEU A 79 -5.63 -7.55 13.50
N GLY A 80 -5.94 -8.52 14.36
CA GLY A 80 -6.73 -8.31 15.57
C GLY A 80 -6.05 -7.35 16.55
N GLY A 81 -4.74 -7.51 16.76
CA GLY A 81 -3.95 -6.58 17.57
C GLY A 81 -3.94 -5.16 17.01
N PHE A 82 -3.80 -5.01 15.68
CA PHE A 82 -3.89 -3.70 15.03
C PHE A 82 -5.27 -3.07 15.17
N ILE A 83 -6.34 -3.83 14.94
CA ILE A 83 -7.72 -3.36 15.15
C ILE A 83 -7.95 -2.94 16.59
N LEU A 84 -7.44 -3.70 17.57
CA LEU A 84 -7.54 -3.37 18.98
C LEU A 84 -6.89 -2.00 19.27
N VAL A 85 -5.70 -1.75 18.71
CA VAL A 85 -5.04 -0.44 18.83
C VAL A 85 -5.91 0.65 18.20
N VAL A 86 -6.43 0.45 16.99
CA VAL A 86 -7.32 1.43 16.33
C VAL A 86 -8.54 1.76 17.17
N VAL A 87 -9.20 0.74 17.76
CA VAL A 87 -10.37 0.94 18.62
C VAL A 87 -10.00 1.72 19.88
N ILE A 88 -8.92 1.36 20.56
CA ILE A 88 -8.43 2.09 21.74
C ILE A 88 -8.11 3.55 21.36
N SER A 89 -7.38 3.76 20.27
CA SER A 89 -7.03 5.08 19.77
C SER A 89 -8.23 5.93 19.39
N TYR A 90 -9.30 5.33 18.85
CA TYR A 90 -10.54 6.02 18.52
C TYR A 90 -11.33 6.42 19.76
N VAL A 91 -11.37 5.56 20.78
CA VAL A 91 -12.02 5.86 22.07
C VAL A 91 -11.27 6.97 22.81
N LEU A 92 -9.94 6.97 22.75
CA LEU A 92 -9.09 8.03 23.33
C LEU A 92 -9.09 9.33 22.53
N ALA A 93 -9.52 9.30 21.27
CA ALA A 93 -9.54 10.50 20.43
C ALA A 93 -10.76 11.38 20.78
N SER A 94 -10.50 12.66 21.03
CA SER A 94 -11.54 13.68 21.15
C SER A 94 -11.70 14.43 19.83
N GLY A 95 -12.93 14.85 19.54
CA GLY A 95 -13.25 15.69 18.38
C GLY A 95 -13.20 17.19 18.68
N THR A 96 -13.05 17.57 19.96
CA THR A 96 -13.21 18.95 20.44
C THR A 96 -11.97 19.50 21.14
N ASP A 97 -10.89 18.71 21.25
CA ASP A 97 -9.68 19.07 22.00
C ASP A 97 -8.68 19.92 21.16
N ILE A 98 -9.20 20.76 20.25
CA ILE A 98 -8.40 21.67 19.42
C ILE A 98 -9.03 23.07 19.47
N SER A 99 -8.21 24.11 19.24
CA SER A 99 -8.69 25.49 19.32
C SER A 99 -9.79 25.78 18.30
N ASP A 100 -10.64 26.76 18.63
CA ASP A 100 -11.79 27.17 17.82
C ASP A 100 -11.41 27.55 16.38
N GLU A 101 -10.20 28.07 16.18
CA GLU A 101 -9.64 28.37 14.86
C GLU A 101 -9.50 27.12 13.98
N TYR A 102 -9.04 25.99 14.54
CA TYR A 102 -8.90 24.73 13.80
C TYR A 102 -10.21 23.96 13.71
N MET A 103 -11.11 24.12 14.68
CA MET A 103 -12.48 23.58 14.62
C MET A 103 -13.32 24.28 13.52
N ALA A 104 -13.10 25.55 13.26
CA ALA A 104 -13.80 26.28 12.20
C ALA A 104 -13.37 25.82 10.78
N MET A 105 -12.23 25.12 10.65
CA MET A 105 -11.70 24.65 9.36
C MET A 105 -12.14 23.23 8.99
N SER A 106 -12.76 22.47 9.91
CA SER A 106 -13.12 21.07 9.67
C SER A 106 -14.22 20.57 10.63
N ASP A 107 -14.98 19.56 10.21
CA ASP A 107 -15.99 18.95 11.09
C ASP A 107 -15.36 18.14 12.23
N GLU A 108 -16.05 18.09 13.37
CA GLU A 108 -15.67 17.34 14.58
C GLU A 108 -15.32 15.86 14.28
N SER A 109 -16.03 15.24 13.33
CA SER A 109 -15.77 13.86 12.89
C SER A 109 -14.39 13.71 12.25
N THR A 110 -13.98 14.68 11.44
CA THR A 110 -12.68 14.70 10.76
C THR A 110 -11.58 14.91 11.78
N VAL A 111 -11.76 15.84 12.70
CA VAL A 111 -10.85 16.13 13.81
C VAL A 111 -10.62 14.88 14.67
N LYS A 112 -11.70 14.19 15.06
CA LYS A 112 -11.61 12.95 15.83
C LYS A 112 -10.86 11.84 15.09
N LYS A 113 -11.02 11.71 13.77
CA LYS A 113 -10.27 10.74 12.96
C LYS A 113 -8.79 11.08 12.88
N ILE A 114 -8.43 12.36 12.81
CA ILE A 114 -7.04 12.82 12.87
C ILE A 114 -6.44 12.48 14.23
N GLY A 115 -7.13 12.82 15.33
CA GLY A 115 -6.72 12.45 16.69
C GLY A 115 -6.55 10.94 16.87
N MET A 116 -7.48 10.14 16.32
CA MET A 116 -7.35 8.68 16.29
C MET A 116 -6.08 8.26 15.55
N GLY A 117 -5.80 8.81 14.37
CA GLY A 117 -4.60 8.49 13.59
C GLY A 117 -3.30 8.79 14.35
N LEU A 118 -3.24 9.94 15.03
CA LEU A 118 -2.13 10.30 15.90
C LEU A 118 -1.97 9.33 17.07
N ASN A 119 -3.06 9.00 17.75
CA ASN A 119 -3.06 8.04 18.85
C ASN A 119 -2.59 6.64 18.39
N VAL A 120 -3.03 6.17 17.22
CA VAL A 120 -2.57 4.89 16.64
C VAL A 120 -1.07 4.95 16.40
N PHE A 121 -0.58 6.03 15.80
CA PHE A 121 0.84 6.21 15.52
C PHE A 121 1.68 6.18 16.80
N PHE A 122 1.29 6.93 17.85
CA PHE A 122 2.05 6.98 19.09
C PHE A 122 2.05 5.64 19.84
N ILE A 123 0.89 4.96 19.93
CA ILE A 123 0.80 3.65 20.56
C ILE A 123 1.69 2.64 19.82
N LEU A 124 1.59 2.57 18.48
CA LEU A 124 2.41 1.65 17.69
C LEU A 124 3.90 1.99 17.76
N THR A 125 4.26 3.28 17.87
CA THR A 125 5.65 3.72 18.06
C THR A 125 6.21 3.20 19.38
N ILE A 126 5.45 3.33 20.48
CA ILE A 126 5.86 2.78 21.79
C ILE A 126 6.00 1.26 21.70
N VAL A 127 5.02 0.57 21.11
CA VAL A 127 5.06 -0.89 20.92
C VAL A 127 6.29 -1.30 20.09
N ALA A 128 6.62 -0.56 19.04
CA ALA A 128 7.78 -0.83 18.18
C ALA A 128 9.10 -0.65 18.95
N ILE A 129 9.24 0.43 19.72
CA ILE A 129 10.42 0.67 20.57
C ILE A 129 10.61 -0.51 21.55
N VAL A 130 9.54 -0.90 22.25
CA VAL A 130 9.56 -2.02 23.19
C VAL A 130 9.92 -3.33 22.48
N ALA A 131 9.33 -3.59 21.30
CA ALA A 131 9.60 -4.78 20.51
C ALA A 131 11.05 -4.88 19.99
N ILE A 132 11.72 -3.73 19.79
CA ILE A 132 13.14 -3.68 19.38
C ILE A 132 14.07 -3.86 20.58
N ILE A 133 13.79 -3.16 21.69
CA ILE A 133 14.67 -3.12 22.86
C ILE A 133 14.62 -4.43 23.65
N LEU A 134 13.43 -5.01 23.87
CA LEU A 134 13.28 -6.21 24.71
C LEU A 134 14.12 -7.41 24.22
N PRO A 135 14.12 -7.78 22.92
CA PRO A 135 14.99 -8.84 22.42
C PRO A 135 16.47 -8.49 22.54
N GLY A 136 16.84 -7.22 22.35
CA GLY A 136 18.21 -6.75 22.52
C GLY A 136 18.72 -6.97 23.93
N ILE A 137 17.94 -6.54 24.94
CA ILE A 137 18.25 -6.75 26.35
C ILE A 137 18.29 -8.24 26.70
N LYS A 138 17.28 -9.03 26.29
CA LYS A 138 17.25 -10.48 26.58
C LYS A 138 18.47 -11.23 26.04
N ARG A 139 18.97 -10.87 24.85
CA ARG A 139 20.18 -11.46 24.26
C ARG A 139 21.47 -11.07 24.99
N MET A 140 21.49 -9.93 25.68
CA MET A 140 22.64 -9.52 26.49
C MET A 140 22.73 -10.28 27.82
N PHE A 141 21.59 -10.65 28.38
CA PHE A 141 21.52 -11.33 29.69
C PHE A 141 21.32 -12.84 29.62
N SER A 142 20.80 -13.36 28.50
CA SER A 142 20.81 -14.80 28.22
C SER A 142 22.14 -15.15 27.55
N LYS A 143 23.02 -15.82 28.28
CA LYS A 143 23.98 -16.74 27.64
C LYS A 143 23.23 -17.81 26.87
#